data_AF-A0A7G1NVG6-F1
#
_entry.id   AF-A0A7G1NVG6-F1
#
_cell.length_a   1.000
_cell.length_b   1.000
_cell.length_c   1.000
_cell.angle_alpha   90.00
_cell.angle_beta   90.00
_cell.angle_gamma   90.00
#
_symmetry.space_group_name_H-M   'P 1'
#
loop_
_entity.id
_entity.type
_entity.pdbx_description
1 polymer ?
#
loop_
_entity_poly.entity_id
_entity_poly.type
_entity_poly.pdbx_seq_one_letter_code
_entity_poly.pdbx_strand_id
1 'polypeptide(L)' 'MAQQVSGVVSHSRGKPVSVETITVPDPGPGEVLRSVVVL' A
#
# COMPACT_ATOMS: atom_id res chain seq x y z
N MET A 1 1.83 6.67 13.65
CA MET A 1 2.99 6.88 12.79
C MET A 1 2.76 6.20 11.45
N ALA A 2 2.67 6.98 10.38
CA ALA A 2 2.47 6.45 9.03
C ALA A 2 3.64 5.54 8.60
N GLN A 3 3.32 4.50 7.83
CA GLN A 3 4.27 3.48 7.39
C GLN A 3 4.61 3.65 5.90
N GLN A 4 5.85 3.40 5.52
CA GLN A 4 6.26 3.31 4.11
C GLN A 4 6.34 1.85 3.68
N VAL A 5 5.65 1.50 2.59
CA VAL A 5 5.61 0.12 2.08
C VAL A 5 5.81 0.10 0.57
N SER A 6 6.31 -1.02 0.04
CA SER A 6 6.33 -1.28 -1.40
C SER A 6 4.94 -1.74 -1.84
N GLY A 7 4.36 -1.06 -2.82
CA GLY A 7 3.04 -1.36 -3.38
C GLY A 7 3.05 -1.38 -4.89
N VAL A 8 2.09 -2.10 -5.48
CA VAL A 8 1.83 -2.09 -6.93
C VAL A 8 0.74 -1.06 -7.21
N VAL A 9 1.06 0.01 -7.95
CA VAL A 9 0.16 1.14 -8.19
C VAL A 9 -0.30 1.16 -9.65
N SER A 10 -1.61 1.28 -9.86
CA SER A 10 -2.20 1.55 -11.17
C SER A 10 -2.63 3.02 -11.23
N HIS A 11 -1.87 3.84 -11.95
CA HIS A 11 -2.14 5.27 -12.07
C HIS A 11 -3.37 5.59 -12.94
N SER A 12 -3.69 4.74 -13.91
CA SER A 12 -4.85 4.92 -14.77
C SER A 12 -5.21 3.62 -15.48
N ARG A 13 -6.50 3.48 -15.84
CA ARG A 13 -7.01 2.32 -16.55
C ARG A 13 -6.23 2.07 -17.86
N GLY A 14 -5.81 0.83 -18.07
CA GLY A 14 -5.14 0.39 -19.31
C GLY A 14 -3.66 0.77 -19.42
N LYS A 15 -3.08 1.47 -18.44
CA LYS A 15 -1.63 1.67 -18.38
C LYS A 15 -0.94 0.55 -17.59
N PRO A 16 0.35 0.28 -17.88
CA PRO A 16 1.17 -0.59 -17.03
C PRO A 16 1.17 -0.11 -15.58
N VAL A 17 1.30 -1.07 -14.66
CA VAL A 17 1.48 -0.81 -13.23
C VAL A 17 2.96 -0.59 -12.90
N SER A 18 3.23 0.09 -11.79
CA SER A 18 4.56 0.35 -11.23
C SER A 18 4.66 -0.16 -9.80
N VAL A 19 5.86 -0.55 -9.38
CA VAL A 19 6.17 -0.83 -7.98
C VAL A 19 6.74 0.45 -7.37
N GLU A 20 6.09 0.95 -6.33
CA GLU A 20 6.41 2.23 -5.71
C GLU A 20 6.41 2.14 -4.19
N THR A 21 7.21 2.99 -3.54
CA THR A 21 7.08 3.22 -2.10
C THR A 21 5.90 4.15 -1.85
N ILE A 22 4.88 3.65 -1.15
CA ILE A 22 3.69 4.42 -0.78
C ILE A 22 3.63 4.62 0.72
N THR A 23 2.95 5.68 1.15
CA THR A 23 2.69 5.94 2.57
C THR A 23 1.31 5.40 2.94
N VAL A 24 1.27 4.50 3.92
CA VAL A 24 0.06 3.97 4.53
C VAL A 24 -0.21 4.74 5.83
N PRO A 25 -1.36 5.41 5.96
CA PRO A 25 -1.70 6.13 7.19
C PRO A 25 -1.94 5.16 8.35
N ASP A 26 -1.99 5.71 9.56
CA ASP A 26 -2.40 4.93 10.74
C ASP A 26 -3.85 4.43 10.60
N PRO A 27 -4.16 3.22 11.09
CA PRO A 27 -5.52 2.70 11.07
C PRO A 27 -6.44 3.54 11.97
N GLY A 28 -7.68 3.74 11.52
CA GLY A 28 -8.74 4.36 12.31
C GLY A 28 -9.35 3.43 13.37
N PRO A 29 -10.36 3.90 14.12
CA PRO A 29 -11.05 3.08 15.10
C PRO A 29 -11.68 1.83 14.45
N GLY A 30 -11.26 0.64 14.88
CA GLY A 30 -11.74 -0.63 14.36
C GLY A 30 -11.00 -1.17 13.12
N GLU A 31 -10.03 -0.42 12.59
CA GLU A 31 -9.16 -0.88 11.51
C GLU A 31 -7.89 -1.54 12.05
N VAL A 32 -7.24 -2.37 11.22
CA VAL A 32 -5.95 -2.95 11.55
C VAL A 32 -5.00 -2.83 10.38
N LEU A 33 -3.78 -2.40 10.67
CA LEU A 33 -2.68 -2.46 9.74
C LEU A 33 -1.92 -3.78 9.96
N ARG A 34 -1.74 -4.57 8.90
CA ARG A 34 -1.01 -5.86 8.94
C ARG A 34 -0.08 -6.01 7.75
N SER A 35 1.05 -6.65 7.99
CA SER A 35 2.02 -7.02 6.96
C SER A 35 1.44 -8.08 6.02
N VAL A 36 1.67 -7.90 4.73
CA VAL A 36 1.43 -8.94 3.72
C VAL A 36 2.67 -9.82 3.66
N VAL A 37 2.48 -11.13 3.83
CA VAL A 37 3.53 -12.14 3.62
C VAL A 37 3.33 -12.74 2.24
N VAL A 38 4.41 -12.79 1.47
CA VAL A 38 4.49 -13.62 0.26
C VAL A 38 5.21 -14.90 0.67
N LEU A 39 4.64 -16.05 0.33
CA LEU A 39 5.17 -17.38 0.64
C LEU A 39 6.43 -17.68 -0.19
#